data_AF-A0A1F3SEU9-F1
#
_entry.id   AF-A0A1F3SEU9-F1
#
_cell.length_a   1.000
_cell.length_b   1.000
_cell.length_c   1.000
_cell.angle_alpha   90.00
_cell.angle_beta   90.00
_cell.angle_gamma   90.00
#
_symmetry.space_group_name_H-M   'P 1'
#
loop_
_entity.id
_entity.type
_entity.pdbx_description
1 polymer ?
#
loop_
_entity_poly.entity_id
_entity_poly.type
_entity_poly.pdbx_seq_one_letter_code
_entity_poly.pdbx_strand_id
1 'polypeptide(L)'
;MRSSFLFVALLMGIFSTAFAQDFPFLKGFNITEDGDYPLAVSANPSKPSAAQVAVLEAKRLGANHIVINPRALMVGPFSNELIPVRTPGESNRDMTMRLVEFMKWVKKQNLTTQIRPIFFVVKDVQSMAVYTTEENGVKKIWWHGNIQPKDPNAWFDSFKAYQDMYLLVAKLAKVDFYTIGAELYSMTVGIEDVWKEFPHGFPKYWNQLLDYARAKLPPTTKIMYDANFTDDTANSDGLNASGGEVERWRYRLVDLAATEPRNSDNESWYELKKFWSNLDAIGIDMYRSFAAKSDVVPANYDELVKMLRVRSDRYANQLDTTMMEIEMALEVKKPLVFKELGFRSSEGSFVNPFAYDSPVEQVNVAHQAAAYQAFFESFFNQGLEWFKGVAFWDIGINPTRQGPNDSGFTPLGKKQTEEVIKKYFLANP
;
A
#
# COMPACT_ATOMS: atom_id res chain seq x y z
N MET A 1 -61.47 -19.79 -8.22
CA MET A 1 -60.02 -20.02 -8.03
C MET A 1 -59.28 -19.72 -9.32
N ARG A 2 -58.77 -18.49 -9.49
CA ARG A 2 -57.67 -18.17 -10.40
C ARG A 2 -56.94 -16.96 -9.83
N SER A 3 -55.67 -17.18 -9.54
CA SER A 3 -54.75 -16.33 -8.80
C SER A 3 -54.20 -15.24 -9.71
N SER A 4 -54.31 -13.98 -9.31
CA SER A 4 -53.66 -12.85 -9.97
C SER A 4 -52.23 -12.74 -9.45
N PHE A 5 -51.25 -12.96 -10.32
CA PHE A 5 -49.84 -12.66 -10.05
C PHE A 5 -49.63 -11.14 -10.10
N LEU A 6 -49.22 -10.57 -8.97
CA LEU A 6 -48.75 -9.20 -8.86
C LEU A 6 -47.33 -9.14 -9.43
N PHE A 7 -47.14 -8.37 -10.50
CA PHE A 7 -45.82 -8.01 -11.02
C PHE A 7 -45.23 -6.95 -10.08
N VAL A 8 -44.33 -7.35 -9.18
CA VAL A 8 -43.49 -6.41 -8.43
C VAL A 8 -42.31 -6.07 -9.34
N ALA A 9 -42.37 -4.90 -9.97
CA ALA A 9 -41.23 -4.33 -10.66
C ALA A 9 -40.17 -3.95 -9.62
N LEU A 10 -39.07 -4.72 -9.61
CA LEU A 10 -37.87 -4.43 -8.84
C LEU A 10 -37.19 -3.21 -9.47
N LEU A 11 -37.44 -2.02 -8.91
CA LEU A 11 -36.64 -0.83 -9.15
C LEU A 11 -35.27 -1.05 -8.48
N MET A 12 -34.37 -1.75 -9.18
CA MET A 12 -32.94 -1.73 -8.83
C MET A 12 -32.44 -0.29 -8.99
N GLY A 13 -32.00 0.29 -7.88
CA GLY A 13 -31.51 1.65 -7.81
C GLY A 13 -30.34 1.88 -8.75
N ILE A 14 -30.55 2.74 -9.74
CA ILE A 14 -29.48 3.38 -10.51
C ILE A 14 -28.90 4.49 -9.64
N PHE A 15 -28.12 4.16 -8.62
CA PHE A 15 -27.35 5.15 -7.83
C PHE A 15 -26.08 4.52 -7.23
N SER A 16 -25.14 4.08 -8.07
CA SER A 16 -23.73 3.92 -7.63
C SER A 16 -22.67 3.84 -8.76
N THR A 17 -23.04 3.92 -10.04
CA THR A 17 -22.08 3.67 -11.14
C THR A 17 -21.21 4.86 -11.53
N ALA A 18 -21.52 6.09 -11.09
CA ALA A 18 -20.78 7.27 -11.54
C ALA A 18 -19.39 7.44 -10.88
N PHE A 19 -19.19 6.98 -9.64
CA PHE A 19 -17.95 7.27 -8.89
C PHE A 19 -16.72 6.46 -9.31
N ALA A 20 -16.91 5.22 -9.79
CA ALA A 20 -15.78 4.38 -10.22
C ALA A 20 -15.17 4.82 -11.57
N GLN A 21 -15.94 5.54 -12.40
CA GLN A 21 -15.54 5.94 -13.74
C GLN A 21 -14.54 7.12 -13.76
N ASP A 22 -14.46 7.91 -12.67
CA ASP A 22 -13.61 9.11 -12.54
C ASP A 22 -12.30 8.85 -11.74
N PHE A 23 -11.92 7.60 -11.50
CA PHE A 23 -10.64 7.29 -10.85
C PHE A 23 -9.50 7.18 -11.88
N PRO A 24 -8.48 8.06 -11.84
CA PRO A 24 -7.41 8.05 -12.84
C PRO A 24 -6.54 6.80 -12.69
N PHE A 25 -6.08 6.25 -13.81
CA PHE A 25 -5.11 5.17 -13.79
C PHE A 25 -3.73 5.69 -13.39
N LEU A 26 -3.20 5.19 -12.27
CA LEU A 26 -1.97 5.67 -11.66
C LEU A 26 -0.77 4.81 -12.08
N LYS A 27 0.24 5.46 -12.65
CA LYS A 27 1.54 4.89 -12.99
C LYS A 27 2.56 5.65 -12.18
N GLY A 28 3.00 5.09 -11.07
CA GLY A 28 3.74 5.85 -10.08
C GLY A 28 4.96 5.18 -9.52
N PHE A 29 5.68 5.97 -8.75
CA PHE A 29 6.81 5.54 -7.93
C PHE A 29 6.71 6.15 -6.55
N ASN A 30 7.10 5.36 -5.56
CA ASN A 30 7.44 5.84 -4.23
C ASN A 30 8.81 6.53 -4.30
N ILE A 31 8.85 7.81 -3.92
CA ILE A 31 10.09 8.57 -3.77
C ILE A 31 10.49 8.51 -2.30
N THR A 32 11.61 7.85 -2.01
CA THR A 32 12.02 7.55 -0.64
C THR A 32 13.17 8.43 -0.19
N GLU A 33 13.06 8.97 1.03
CA GLU A 33 14.13 9.73 1.67
C GLU A 33 15.22 8.78 2.19
N ASP A 34 16.47 9.22 2.01
CA ASP A 34 17.67 8.49 2.41
C ASP A 34 18.70 9.47 2.97
N GLY A 35 19.06 9.28 4.24
CA GLY A 35 20.13 10.00 4.93
C GLY A 35 20.07 11.52 4.77
N ASP A 36 21.17 12.07 4.23
CA ASP A 36 21.43 13.52 4.11
C ASP A 36 20.67 14.22 2.98
N TYR A 37 19.82 13.49 2.25
CA TYR A 37 19.06 14.03 1.13
C TYR A 37 17.61 14.30 1.57
N PRO A 38 17.16 15.56 1.68
CA PRO A 38 15.77 15.85 1.99
C PRO A 38 14.90 15.92 0.71
N LEU A 39 13.60 15.64 0.84
CA LEU A 39 12.60 16.04 -0.16
C LEU A 39 12.49 17.57 -0.18
N ALA A 40 13.26 18.21 -1.04
CA ALA A 40 13.34 19.67 -1.16
C ALA A 40 13.45 20.11 -2.61
N VAL A 41 13.06 21.35 -2.89
CA VAL A 41 13.27 22.02 -4.18
C VAL A 41 14.57 22.81 -4.08
N SER A 42 15.42 22.73 -5.10
CA SER A 42 16.63 23.54 -5.17
C SER A 42 16.29 25.02 -5.37
N ALA A 43 16.98 25.89 -4.64
CA ALA A 43 16.91 27.33 -4.85
C ALA A 43 17.54 27.76 -6.20
N ASN A 44 18.36 26.92 -6.82
CA ASN A 44 18.95 27.15 -8.13
C ASN A 44 18.24 26.31 -9.21
N PRO A 45 17.41 26.91 -10.08
CA PRO A 45 16.67 26.17 -11.11
C PRO A 45 17.56 25.38 -12.08
N SER A 46 18.81 25.80 -12.29
CA SER A 46 19.76 25.13 -13.18
C SER A 46 20.45 23.92 -12.53
N LYS A 47 20.28 23.73 -11.22
CA LYS A 47 20.86 22.60 -10.48
C LYS A 47 19.77 21.96 -9.61
N PRO A 48 18.96 21.04 -10.15
CA PRO A 48 17.90 20.37 -9.40
C PRO A 48 18.46 19.64 -8.19
N SER A 49 17.67 19.55 -7.11
CA SER A 49 17.97 18.72 -5.96
C SER A 49 17.91 17.24 -6.32
N ALA A 50 18.46 16.38 -5.47
CA ALA A 50 18.40 14.93 -5.69
C ALA A 50 16.95 14.41 -5.74
N ALA A 51 16.05 14.96 -4.92
CA ALA A 51 14.62 14.66 -4.96
C ALA A 51 13.95 15.12 -6.27
N GLN A 52 14.34 16.27 -6.82
CA GLN A 52 13.84 16.72 -8.13
C GLN A 52 14.32 15.80 -9.26
N VAL A 53 15.59 15.37 -9.21
CA VAL A 53 16.13 14.40 -10.20
C VAL A 53 15.36 13.09 -10.15
N ALA A 54 15.13 12.52 -8.96
CA ALA A 54 14.35 11.29 -8.78
C ALA A 54 12.95 11.38 -9.42
N VAL A 55 12.24 12.50 -9.23
CA VAL A 55 10.91 12.73 -9.83
C VAL A 55 10.98 12.86 -11.35
N LEU A 56 12.00 13.56 -11.88
CA LEU A 56 12.18 13.70 -13.33
C LEU A 56 12.54 12.36 -13.98
N GLU A 57 13.30 11.51 -13.30
CA GLU A 57 13.60 10.15 -13.73
C GLU A 57 12.35 9.26 -13.71
N ALA A 58 11.53 9.32 -12.65
CA ALA A 58 10.24 8.64 -12.61
C ALA A 58 9.36 9.05 -13.81
N LYS A 59 9.31 10.36 -14.11
CA LYS A 59 8.58 10.89 -15.27
C LYS A 59 9.16 10.39 -16.60
N ARG A 60 10.49 10.30 -16.73
CA ARG A 60 11.18 9.73 -17.92
C ARG A 60 10.80 8.26 -18.14
N LEU A 61 10.52 7.51 -17.08
CA LEU A 61 10.01 6.13 -17.16
C LEU A 61 8.52 6.05 -17.53
N GLY A 62 7.82 7.18 -17.62
CA GLY A 62 6.39 7.25 -17.99
C GLY A 62 5.44 7.39 -16.80
N ALA A 63 5.94 7.70 -15.60
CA ALA A 63 5.09 7.93 -14.44
C ALA A 63 4.19 9.16 -14.61
N ASN A 64 2.96 9.08 -14.09
CA ASN A 64 2.00 10.18 -13.94
C ASN A 64 1.64 10.46 -12.46
N HIS A 65 2.23 9.71 -11.54
CA HIS A 65 1.90 9.74 -10.11
C HIS A 65 3.17 9.63 -9.24
N ILE A 66 3.23 10.42 -8.17
CA ILE A 66 4.36 10.41 -7.22
C ILE A 66 3.81 10.26 -5.80
N VAL A 67 4.35 9.28 -5.08
CA VAL A 67 4.06 9.04 -3.66
C VAL A 67 5.28 9.43 -2.84
N ILE A 68 5.09 10.20 -1.77
CA ILE A 68 6.09 10.35 -0.72
C ILE A 68 5.65 9.59 0.53
N ASN A 69 6.61 9.01 1.25
CA ASN A 69 6.36 8.20 2.43
C ASN A 69 7.02 8.82 3.67
N PRO A 70 6.42 9.85 4.29
CA PRO A 70 6.89 10.33 5.58
C PRO A 70 6.86 9.19 6.61
N ARG A 71 7.80 9.20 7.55
CA ARG A 71 7.99 8.09 8.48
C ARG A 71 7.84 8.51 9.93
N ALA A 72 7.35 7.60 10.76
CA ALA A 72 7.52 7.65 12.22
C ALA A 72 8.18 6.36 12.73
N LEU A 73 8.59 6.38 14.00
CA LEU A 73 9.11 5.22 14.72
C LEU A 73 8.19 4.88 15.89
N MET A 74 7.99 3.60 16.14
CA MET A 74 7.31 3.05 17.31
C MET A 74 8.31 2.17 18.07
N VAL A 75 8.71 2.59 19.27
CA VAL A 75 9.74 1.86 20.05
C VAL A 75 9.10 0.67 20.76
N GLY A 76 9.25 -0.51 20.16
CA GLY A 76 8.64 -1.76 20.60
C GLY A 76 7.16 -1.91 20.21
N PRO A 77 6.67 -3.14 20.10
CA PRO A 77 5.33 -3.42 19.58
C PRO A 77 4.18 -3.07 20.54
N PHE A 78 4.50 -2.81 21.80
CA PHE A 78 3.52 -2.50 22.86
C PHE A 78 3.47 -1.01 23.22
N SER A 79 4.24 -0.17 22.52
CA SER A 79 4.21 1.28 22.74
C SER A 79 2.87 1.89 22.29
N ASN A 80 2.54 3.04 22.86
CA ASN A 80 1.40 3.85 22.44
C ASN A 80 1.86 5.08 21.64
N GLU A 81 3.17 5.29 21.48
CA GLU A 81 3.73 6.52 20.92
C GLU A 81 4.36 6.27 19.55
N LEU A 82 4.02 7.15 18.61
CA LEU A 82 4.72 7.32 17.34
C LEU A 82 5.56 8.59 17.34
N ILE A 83 6.84 8.42 17.01
CA ILE A 83 7.84 9.48 16.97
C ILE A 83 8.11 9.84 15.50
N PRO A 84 7.68 10.99 14.98
CA PRO A 84 7.93 11.37 13.59
C PRO A 84 9.43 11.46 13.30
N VAL A 85 9.88 10.83 12.21
CA VAL A 85 11.25 10.97 11.72
C VAL A 85 11.39 12.32 11.06
N ARG A 86 12.44 13.07 11.41
CA ARG A 86 12.69 14.42 10.92
C ARG A 86 14.17 14.65 10.65
N THR A 87 14.46 15.62 9.80
CA THR A 87 15.82 16.14 9.64
C THR A 87 16.28 16.73 10.98
N PRO A 88 17.48 16.38 11.47
CA PRO A 88 18.00 16.95 12.71
C PRO A 88 17.99 18.48 12.71
N GLY A 89 17.44 19.08 13.77
CA GLY A 89 17.35 20.54 13.92
C GLY A 89 16.24 21.23 13.12
N GLU A 90 15.46 20.50 12.31
CA GLU A 90 14.36 21.05 11.52
C GLU A 90 13.09 21.25 12.37
N SER A 91 12.50 22.45 12.30
CA SER A 91 11.23 22.73 12.97
C SER A 91 10.03 22.12 12.21
N ASN A 92 8.91 21.88 12.89
CA ASN A 92 7.67 21.42 12.25
C ASN A 92 7.22 22.36 11.11
N ARG A 93 7.42 23.66 11.29
CA ARG A 93 7.05 24.67 10.30
C ARG A 93 7.92 24.53 9.05
N ASP A 94 9.23 24.38 9.23
CA ASP A 94 10.18 24.29 8.11
C ASP A 94 9.96 23.00 7.32
N MET A 95 9.80 21.86 8.02
CA MET A 95 9.43 20.58 7.40
C MET A 95 8.14 20.70 6.59
N THR A 96 7.10 21.32 7.18
CA THR A 96 5.82 21.52 6.51
C THR A 96 6.00 22.35 5.24
N MET A 97 6.69 23.49 5.33
CA MET A 97 6.88 24.38 4.17
C MET A 97 7.70 23.72 3.07
N ARG A 98 8.78 23.00 3.44
CA ARG A 98 9.62 22.24 2.51
C ARG A 98 8.82 21.19 1.76
N LEU A 99 8.04 20.36 2.46
CA LEU A 99 7.21 19.34 1.83
C LEU A 99 6.09 19.96 0.97
N VAL A 100 5.46 21.05 1.42
CA VAL A 100 4.45 21.77 0.62
C VAL A 100 5.05 22.31 -0.68
N GLU A 101 6.24 22.90 -0.61
CA GLU A 101 6.95 23.41 -1.78
C GLU A 101 7.30 22.28 -2.75
N PHE A 102 7.86 21.18 -2.22
CA PHE A 102 8.20 20.00 -3.01
C PHE A 102 6.98 19.42 -3.72
N MET A 103 5.89 19.17 -3.00
CA MET A 103 4.67 18.59 -3.58
C MET A 103 4.03 19.52 -4.62
N LYS A 104 4.05 20.84 -4.40
CA LYS A 104 3.61 21.81 -5.43
C LYS A 104 4.50 21.79 -6.65
N TRP A 105 5.81 21.66 -6.48
CA TRP A 105 6.74 21.54 -7.60
C TRP A 105 6.51 20.26 -8.40
N VAL A 106 6.24 19.13 -7.75
CA VAL A 106 5.88 17.86 -8.42
C VAL A 106 4.63 18.04 -9.28
N LYS A 107 3.58 18.69 -8.74
CA LYS A 107 2.35 18.99 -9.51
C LYS A 107 2.63 19.85 -10.74
N LYS A 108 3.56 20.82 -10.66
CA LYS A 108 3.99 21.63 -11.83
C LYS A 108 4.65 20.79 -12.93
N GLN A 109 5.06 19.56 -12.64
CA GLN A 109 5.55 18.61 -13.65
C GLN A 109 4.42 17.82 -14.34
N ASN A 110 3.15 18.19 -14.13
CA ASN A 110 1.95 17.46 -14.58
C ASN A 110 1.87 16.03 -14.01
N LEU A 111 2.30 15.88 -12.75
CA LEU A 111 2.20 14.64 -12.00
C LEU A 111 1.17 14.80 -10.90
N THR A 112 0.36 13.76 -10.67
CA THR A 112 -0.49 13.67 -9.48
C THR A 112 0.36 13.34 -8.27
N THR A 113 -0.08 13.76 -7.09
CA THR A 113 0.69 13.64 -5.84
C THR A 113 -0.06 12.91 -4.75
N GLN A 114 0.65 12.06 -4.01
CA GLN A 114 0.17 11.36 -2.83
C GLN A 114 1.12 11.54 -1.64
N ILE A 115 0.54 11.66 -0.45
CA ILE A 115 1.26 11.50 0.82
C ILE A 115 0.78 10.22 1.49
N ARG A 116 1.73 9.36 1.85
CA ARG A 116 1.49 8.06 2.50
C ARG A 116 2.31 7.96 3.79
N PRO A 117 1.82 8.48 4.92
CA PRO A 117 2.53 8.38 6.19
C PRO A 117 2.56 6.92 6.68
N ILE A 118 3.75 6.40 6.94
CA ILE A 118 4.01 5.04 7.45
C ILE A 118 4.85 5.11 8.73
N PHE A 119 4.99 4.00 9.45
CA PHE A 119 5.91 3.96 10.59
C PHE A 119 6.58 2.59 10.72
N PHE A 120 7.76 2.60 11.32
CA PHE A 120 8.51 1.38 11.63
C PHE A 120 8.42 1.04 13.10
N VAL A 121 8.27 -0.24 13.41
CA VAL A 121 8.44 -0.76 14.77
C VAL A 121 9.90 -1.05 14.97
N VAL A 122 10.51 -0.44 15.98
CA VAL A 122 11.96 -0.45 16.19
C VAL A 122 12.28 -0.88 17.61
N LYS A 123 13.45 -1.50 17.83
CA LYS A 123 13.87 -1.90 19.18
C LYS A 123 14.21 -0.67 20.01
N ASP A 124 14.87 0.27 19.35
CA ASP A 124 15.26 1.58 19.82
C ASP A 124 15.41 2.47 18.56
N VAL A 125 15.63 3.77 18.74
CA VAL A 125 15.69 4.73 17.62
C VAL A 125 16.86 4.50 16.65
N GLN A 126 17.73 3.52 16.90
CA GLN A 126 18.89 3.17 16.08
C GLN A 126 18.79 1.75 15.47
N SER A 127 17.75 0.98 15.79
CA SER A 127 17.67 -0.47 15.48
C SER A 127 16.28 -0.90 15.01
N MET A 128 16.17 -1.39 13.77
CA MET A 128 14.89 -1.63 13.09
C MET A 128 14.17 -2.95 13.39
N ALA A 129 14.87 -4.02 13.78
CA ALA A 129 14.22 -5.33 13.92
C ALA A 129 13.86 -5.63 15.38
N VAL A 130 12.57 -5.84 15.65
CA VAL A 130 12.09 -6.33 16.94
C VAL A 130 11.54 -7.73 16.76
N TYR A 131 12.06 -8.66 17.56
CA TYR A 131 11.50 -10.00 17.67
C TYR A 131 11.34 -10.40 19.12
N THR A 132 10.35 -11.26 19.39
CA THR A 132 10.21 -11.98 20.66
C THR A 132 10.33 -13.47 20.40
N THR A 133 10.78 -14.21 21.40
CA THR A 133 10.77 -15.68 21.35
C THR A 133 9.55 -16.17 22.14
N GLU A 134 8.69 -16.93 21.48
CA GLU A 134 7.53 -17.58 22.11
C GLU A 134 7.97 -18.76 22.99
N GLU A 135 7.07 -19.26 23.86
CA GLU A 135 7.36 -20.38 24.79
C GLU A 135 7.83 -21.66 24.07
N ASN A 136 7.38 -21.86 22.83
CA ASN A 136 7.75 -22.98 21.95
C ASN A 136 9.10 -22.77 21.22
N GLY A 137 9.80 -21.66 21.47
CA GLY A 137 11.08 -21.31 20.84
C GLY A 137 10.97 -20.64 19.47
N VAL A 138 9.75 -20.42 18.95
CA VAL A 138 9.53 -19.75 17.66
C VAL A 138 9.79 -18.25 17.80
N LYS A 139 10.50 -17.67 16.82
CA LYS A 139 10.73 -16.23 16.74
C LYS A 139 9.54 -15.54 16.07
N LYS A 140 8.88 -14.65 16.79
CA LYS A 140 7.86 -13.73 16.26
C LYS A 140 8.51 -12.41 15.89
N ILE A 141 8.39 -12.01 14.62
CA ILE A 141 8.83 -10.70 14.13
C ILE A 141 7.72 -9.69 14.36
N TRP A 142 8.09 -8.52 14.89
CA TRP A 142 7.17 -7.41 15.09
C TRP A 142 7.38 -6.34 14.04
N TRP A 143 6.27 -5.89 13.47
CA TRP A 143 6.18 -4.83 12.48
C TRP A 143 4.81 -4.15 12.62
N HIS A 144 4.57 -3.05 11.90
CA HIS A 144 3.37 -2.24 12.13
C HIS A 144 2.06 -3.03 11.96
N GLY A 145 2.02 -4.04 11.10
CA GLY A 145 0.81 -4.85 10.91
C GLY A 145 0.39 -5.70 12.11
N ASN A 146 1.31 -6.00 13.03
CA ASN A 146 1.03 -6.87 14.17
C ASN A 146 1.28 -6.24 15.54
N ILE A 147 1.34 -4.90 15.63
CA ILE A 147 1.50 -4.21 16.91
C ILE A 147 0.35 -4.49 17.88
N GLN A 148 0.64 -4.37 19.17
CA GLN A 148 -0.31 -4.55 20.26
C GLN A 148 -0.14 -3.47 21.34
N PRO A 149 -0.44 -2.20 21.06
CA PRO A 149 -0.31 -1.12 22.05
C PRO A 149 -0.96 -1.46 23.40
N LYS A 150 -0.30 -1.12 24.50
CA LYS A 150 -0.85 -1.32 25.86
C LYS A 150 -2.13 -0.54 26.10
N ASP A 151 -2.25 0.61 25.45
CA ASP A 151 -3.46 1.45 25.44
C ASP A 151 -3.77 1.84 23.99
N PRO A 152 -4.66 1.10 23.32
CA PRO A 152 -5.07 1.38 21.95
C PRO A 152 -5.62 2.80 21.77
N ASN A 153 -6.29 3.37 22.78
CA ASN A 153 -6.84 4.73 22.69
C ASN A 153 -5.71 5.76 22.64
N ALA A 154 -4.75 5.64 23.56
CA ALA A 154 -3.56 6.50 23.57
C ALA A 154 -2.74 6.35 22.28
N TRP A 155 -2.70 5.13 21.71
CA TRP A 155 -2.07 4.90 20.42
C TRP A 155 -2.79 5.62 19.28
N PHE A 156 -4.12 5.56 19.20
CA PHE A 156 -4.88 6.30 18.18
C PHE A 156 -4.73 7.82 18.34
N ASP A 157 -4.63 8.34 19.56
CA ASP A 157 -4.32 9.75 19.81
C ASP A 157 -2.95 10.13 19.26
N SER A 158 -1.93 9.31 19.51
CA SER A 158 -0.57 9.52 18.97
C SER A 158 -0.54 9.40 17.43
N PHE A 159 -1.18 8.38 16.86
CA PHE A 159 -1.27 8.18 15.42
C PHE A 159 -2.01 9.33 14.74
N LYS A 160 -3.12 9.80 15.32
CA LYS A 160 -3.84 10.97 14.83
C LYS A 160 -2.98 12.25 14.88
N ALA A 161 -2.18 12.45 15.94
CA ALA A 161 -1.26 13.58 16.01
C ALA A 161 -0.17 13.52 14.93
N TYR A 162 0.36 12.32 14.67
CA TYR A 162 1.29 12.07 13.56
C TYR A 162 0.64 12.36 12.18
N GLN A 163 -0.57 11.84 11.94
CA GLN A 163 -1.32 12.09 10.72
C GLN A 163 -1.61 13.58 10.53
N ASP A 164 -1.93 14.32 11.60
CA ASP A 164 -2.32 15.74 11.51
C ASP A 164 -1.21 16.64 10.92
N MET A 165 0.05 16.30 11.20
CA MET A 165 1.20 16.99 10.61
C MET A 165 1.16 16.93 9.08
N TYR A 166 0.85 15.76 8.52
CA TYR A 166 0.86 15.52 7.08
C TYR A 166 -0.47 15.86 6.42
N LEU A 167 -1.59 15.83 7.14
CA LEU A 167 -2.85 16.41 6.69
C LEU A 167 -2.72 17.91 6.43
N LEU A 168 -1.94 18.63 7.25
CA LEU A 168 -1.63 20.04 7.00
C LEU A 168 -0.82 20.22 5.70
N VAL A 169 0.22 19.42 5.49
CA VAL A 169 1.01 19.42 4.24
C VAL A 169 0.11 19.13 3.05
N ALA A 170 -0.69 18.06 3.13
CA ALA A 170 -1.63 17.62 2.10
C ALA A 170 -2.62 18.72 1.72
N LYS A 171 -3.22 19.39 2.71
CA LYS A 171 -4.14 20.52 2.53
C LYS A 171 -3.46 21.69 1.82
N LEU A 172 -2.30 22.12 2.30
CA LEU A 172 -1.58 23.28 1.77
C LEU A 172 -1.01 23.05 0.37
N ALA A 173 -0.60 21.82 0.07
CA ALA A 173 -0.13 21.39 -1.24
C ALA A 173 -1.26 21.01 -2.21
N LYS A 174 -2.49 20.81 -1.71
CA LYS A 174 -3.64 20.30 -2.47
C LYS A 174 -3.28 18.98 -3.18
N VAL A 175 -2.78 18.02 -2.41
CA VAL A 175 -2.42 16.70 -2.95
C VAL A 175 -3.66 16.00 -3.50
N ASP A 176 -3.46 15.18 -4.53
CA ASP A 176 -4.56 14.48 -5.20
C ASP A 176 -5.01 13.28 -4.36
N PHE A 177 -4.09 12.67 -3.62
CA PHE A 177 -4.33 11.46 -2.85
C PHE A 177 -3.68 11.51 -1.45
N TYR A 178 -4.29 10.82 -0.49
CA TYR A 178 -3.77 10.66 0.87
C TYR A 178 -4.05 9.25 1.40
N THR A 179 -3.02 8.58 1.92
CA THR A 179 -3.20 7.30 2.65
C THR A 179 -3.34 7.59 4.13
N ILE A 180 -4.42 7.15 4.78
CA ILE A 180 -4.64 7.34 6.22
C ILE A 180 -4.01 6.25 7.10
N GLY A 181 -3.62 5.12 6.52
CA GLY A 181 -2.93 4.03 7.18
C GLY A 181 -2.50 2.96 6.18
N ALA A 182 -1.43 2.24 6.49
CA ALA A 182 -0.86 1.20 5.62
C ALA A 182 -0.46 -0.03 6.43
N GLU A 183 -0.98 -1.19 6.05
CA GLU A 183 -0.68 -2.52 6.58
C GLU A 183 -0.82 -2.59 8.11
N LEU A 184 -1.98 -2.21 8.65
CA LEU A 184 -2.25 -2.10 10.09
C LEU A 184 -3.31 -3.10 10.55
N TYR A 185 -3.25 -4.33 10.04
CA TYR A 185 -4.29 -5.33 10.27
C TYR A 185 -4.61 -5.59 11.75
N SER A 186 -3.64 -5.61 12.66
CA SER A 186 -3.95 -5.75 14.10
C SER A 186 -4.78 -4.59 14.66
N MET A 187 -4.68 -3.41 14.05
CA MET A 187 -5.41 -2.21 14.44
C MET A 187 -6.68 -1.96 13.61
N THR A 188 -6.82 -2.54 12.42
CA THR A 188 -8.03 -2.43 11.56
C THR A 188 -8.96 -3.61 11.73
N VAL A 189 -8.57 -4.77 11.19
CA VAL A 189 -9.35 -6.00 11.14
C VAL A 189 -8.97 -7.01 12.22
N GLY A 190 -8.05 -6.68 13.12
CA GLY A 190 -7.64 -7.53 14.22
C GLY A 190 -6.92 -8.83 13.83
N ILE A 191 -6.56 -9.58 14.88
CA ILE A 191 -5.77 -10.82 14.85
C ILE A 191 -6.32 -11.77 15.92
N GLU A 192 -7.45 -12.41 15.63
CA GLU A 192 -8.24 -13.18 16.61
C GLU A 192 -7.45 -14.29 17.30
N ASP A 193 -6.55 -14.93 16.55
CA ASP A 193 -5.68 -16.00 17.01
C ASP A 193 -4.55 -15.52 17.93
N VAL A 194 -4.23 -14.22 17.92
CA VAL A 194 -3.05 -13.66 18.60
C VAL A 194 -3.40 -12.60 19.66
N TRP A 195 -4.32 -11.67 19.39
CA TRP A 195 -4.70 -10.60 20.33
C TRP A 195 -6.13 -10.77 20.81
N LYS A 196 -6.32 -11.75 21.70
CA LYS A 196 -7.64 -12.18 22.21
C LYS A 196 -8.48 -11.10 22.88
N GLU A 197 -7.83 -10.06 23.41
CA GLU A 197 -8.53 -8.91 24.03
C GLU A 197 -9.21 -8.03 22.98
N PHE A 198 -8.62 -7.91 21.78
CA PHE A 198 -9.12 -7.08 20.68
C PHE A 198 -9.18 -7.88 19.37
N PRO A 199 -10.01 -8.94 19.29
CA PRO A 199 -10.01 -9.88 18.17
C PRO A 199 -10.37 -9.22 16.84
N HIS A 200 -11.22 -8.18 16.87
CA HIS A 200 -11.77 -7.53 15.68
C HIS A 200 -11.09 -6.20 15.31
N GLY A 201 -10.00 -5.83 16.00
CA GLY A 201 -9.33 -4.55 15.78
C GLY A 201 -10.20 -3.37 16.21
N PHE A 202 -10.03 -2.22 15.54
CA PHE A 202 -10.60 -0.94 15.98
C PHE A 202 -11.26 -0.13 14.85
N PRO A 203 -12.16 -0.72 14.03
CA PRO A 203 -12.73 -0.05 12.85
C PRO A 203 -13.46 1.27 13.18
N LYS A 204 -14.02 1.40 14.39
CA LYS A 204 -14.63 2.65 14.87
C LYS A 204 -13.64 3.82 14.92
N TYR A 205 -12.42 3.59 15.41
CA TYR A 205 -11.39 4.63 15.48
C TYR A 205 -10.88 5.00 14.09
N TRP A 206 -10.85 4.06 13.16
CA TRP A 206 -10.54 4.31 11.75
C TRP A 206 -11.59 5.19 11.07
N ASN A 207 -12.89 4.96 11.32
CA ASN A 207 -13.94 5.86 10.87
C ASN A 207 -13.74 7.29 11.42
N GLN A 208 -13.43 7.43 12.71
CA GLN A 208 -13.19 8.74 13.33
C GLN A 208 -11.97 9.45 12.71
N LEU A 209 -10.90 8.72 12.43
CA LEU A 209 -9.71 9.25 11.76
C LEU A 209 -9.99 9.65 10.31
N LEU A 210 -10.78 8.86 9.59
CA LEU A 210 -11.22 9.17 8.23
C LEU A 210 -12.08 10.44 8.20
N ASP A 211 -13.07 10.55 9.08
CA ASP A 211 -13.92 11.74 9.22
C ASP A 211 -13.08 12.98 9.57
N TYR A 212 -12.10 12.82 10.46
CA TYR A 212 -11.15 13.87 10.81
C TYR A 212 -10.30 14.33 9.61
N ALA A 213 -9.77 13.40 8.83
CA ALA A 213 -8.99 13.69 7.63
C ALA A 213 -9.85 14.40 6.56
N ARG A 214 -11.08 13.90 6.32
CA ARG A 214 -12.06 14.51 5.40
C ARG A 214 -12.40 15.94 5.76
N ALA A 215 -12.59 16.24 7.04
CA ALA A 215 -12.88 17.59 7.50
C ALA A 215 -11.73 18.58 7.27
N LYS A 216 -10.49 18.08 7.12
CA LYS A 216 -9.28 18.92 6.93
C LYS A 216 -8.86 19.06 5.48
N LEU A 217 -9.12 18.05 4.65
CA LEU A 217 -8.68 17.99 3.28
C LEU A 217 -9.69 18.60 2.31
N PRO A 218 -9.26 19.13 1.16
CA PRO A 218 -10.17 19.52 0.09
C PRO A 218 -11.03 18.32 -0.36
N PRO A 219 -12.30 18.52 -0.77
CA PRO A 219 -13.15 17.44 -1.30
C PRO A 219 -12.57 16.72 -2.52
N THR A 220 -11.62 17.35 -3.22
CA THR A 220 -10.92 16.77 -4.37
C THR A 220 -9.82 15.78 -3.98
N THR A 221 -9.34 15.81 -2.74
CA THR A 221 -8.28 14.89 -2.28
C THR A 221 -8.91 13.54 -1.96
N LYS A 222 -8.48 12.51 -2.68
CA LYS A 222 -8.96 11.14 -2.49
C LYS A 222 -8.23 10.47 -1.33
N ILE A 223 -8.96 9.82 -0.43
CA ILE A 223 -8.44 9.17 0.77
C ILE A 223 -8.53 7.66 0.64
N MET A 224 -7.43 6.98 0.97
CA MET A 224 -7.25 5.54 0.86
C MET A 224 -6.72 4.95 2.17
N TYR A 225 -6.98 3.67 2.37
CA TYR A 225 -6.27 2.81 3.31
C TYR A 225 -5.57 1.72 2.51
N ASP A 226 -4.32 1.42 2.88
CA ASP A 226 -3.47 0.53 2.11
C ASP A 226 -3.34 -0.81 2.88
N ALA A 227 -3.95 -1.88 2.37
CA ALA A 227 -3.89 -3.20 2.99
C ALA A 227 -2.71 -4.01 2.43
N ASN A 228 -2.06 -4.81 3.26
CA ASN A 228 -1.06 -5.75 2.74
C ASN A 228 -1.73 -6.94 2.03
N PHE A 229 -1.10 -7.41 0.97
CA PHE A 229 -1.43 -8.66 0.30
C PHE A 229 -0.16 -9.52 0.22
N THR A 230 -0.05 -10.45 1.18
CA THR A 230 1.16 -11.26 1.42
C THR A 230 0.84 -12.75 1.37
N ASP A 231 1.89 -13.57 1.44
CA ASP A 231 1.75 -15.03 1.52
C ASP A 231 1.32 -15.49 2.93
N ASP A 232 1.17 -14.57 3.88
CA ASP A 232 0.65 -14.85 5.22
C ASP A 232 -0.79 -15.39 5.12
N THR A 233 -1.07 -16.40 5.93
CA THR A 233 -2.42 -16.96 6.04
C THR A 233 -3.28 -16.16 7.00
N ALA A 234 -4.51 -15.89 6.60
CA ALA A 234 -5.57 -15.48 7.51
C ALA A 234 -6.08 -16.73 8.22
N ASN A 235 -5.71 -16.88 9.51
CA ASN A 235 -6.16 -17.96 10.38
C ASN A 235 -7.27 -17.44 11.30
N SER A 236 -8.48 -17.24 10.76
CA SER A 236 -9.67 -16.80 11.53
C SER A 236 -10.77 -17.86 11.44
N ASP A 237 -11.29 -18.30 12.59
CA ASP A 237 -12.34 -19.32 12.77
C ASP A 237 -12.30 -20.54 11.82
N GLY A 238 -11.11 -21.06 11.53
CA GLY A 238 -10.94 -22.25 10.68
C GLY A 238 -10.79 -21.96 9.18
N LEU A 239 -10.81 -20.69 8.76
CA LEU A 239 -10.30 -20.28 7.45
C LEU A 239 -8.77 -20.46 7.43
N ASN A 240 -8.24 -21.04 6.35
CA ASN A 240 -6.82 -21.14 6.10
C ASN A 240 -6.54 -20.73 4.65
N ALA A 241 -6.55 -19.42 4.40
CA ALA A 241 -6.33 -18.83 3.09
C ALA A 241 -5.18 -17.83 3.14
N SER A 242 -4.28 -17.89 2.15
CA SER A 242 -3.17 -16.94 2.00
C SER A 242 -3.67 -15.65 1.36
N GLY A 243 -3.33 -14.51 1.93
CA GLY A 243 -3.70 -13.20 1.38
C GLY A 243 -3.50 -12.05 2.35
N GLY A 244 -2.77 -12.27 3.45
CA GLY A 244 -2.46 -11.23 4.42
C GLY A 244 -3.70 -10.53 4.96
N GLU A 245 -3.63 -9.21 5.01
CA GLU A 245 -4.71 -8.34 5.46
C GLU A 245 -5.91 -8.36 4.51
N VAL A 246 -5.69 -8.39 3.18
CA VAL A 246 -6.78 -8.41 2.19
C VAL A 246 -7.75 -9.57 2.44
N GLU A 247 -7.23 -10.78 2.67
CA GLU A 247 -8.10 -11.94 2.94
C GLU A 247 -8.84 -11.78 4.27
N ARG A 248 -8.22 -11.19 5.30
CA ARG A 248 -8.91 -10.89 6.58
C ARG A 248 -10.05 -9.90 6.36
N TRP A 249 -9.86 -8.88 5.54
CA TRP A 249 -10.91 -7.94 5.17
C TRP A 249 -12.06 -8.63 4.43
N ARG A 250 -11.75 -9.45 3.42
CA ARG A 250 -12.74 -10.25 2.68
C ARG A 250 -13.55 -11.13 3.63
N TYR A 251 -12.86 -11.96 4.42
CA TYR A 251 -13.49 -12.86 5.38
C TYR A 251 -14.45 -12.12 6.32
N ARG A 252 -14.03 -10.97 6.88
CA ARG A 252 -14.88 -10.19 7.78
C ARG A 252 -16.07 -9.56 7.09
N LEU A 253 -15.87 -8.96 5.93
CA LEU A 253 -16.93 -8.24 5.24
C LEU A 253 -17.94 -9.18 4.59
N VAL A 254 -17.51 -10.37 4.19
CA VAL A 254 -18.29 -11.34 3.40
C VAL A 254 -18.78 -12.50 4.27
N ASP A 255 -17.87 -13.30 4.83
CA ASP A 255 -18.25 -14.56 5.50
C ASP A 255 -18.81 -14.33 6.89
N LEU A 256 -18.27 -13.35 7.62
CA LEU A 256 -18.78 -12.91 8.91
C LEU A 256 -19.80 -11.77 8.79
N ALA A 257 -20.45 -11.64 7.64
CA ALA A 257 -21.50 -10.65 7.46
C ALA A 257 -22.58 -10.80 8.55
N ALA A 258 -22.83 -9.71 9.27
CA ALA A 258 -23.80 -9.68 10.34
C ALA A 258 -25.20 -10.05 9.83
N THR A 259 -25.81 -11.10 10.38
CA THR A 259 -27.24 -11.37 10.22
C THR A 259 -28.01 -10.72 11.38
N GLU A 260 -29.13 -10.07 11.09
CA GLU A 260 -29.96 -9.39 12.09
C GLU A 260 -30.39 -10.33 13.25
N PRO A 261 -30.45 -9.84 14.51
CA PRO A 261 -30.28 -8.45 14.94
C PRO A 261 -28.86 -8.06 15.45
N ARG A 262 -28.57 -6.75 15.44
CA ARG A 262 -27.29 -6.14 15.86
C ARG A 262 -26.95 -6.40 17.35
N ASN A 263 -25.80 -7.04 17.61
CA ASN A 263 -25.13 -7.15 18.91
C ASN A 263 -23.75 -6.46 18.87
N SER A 264 -22.94 -6.58 19.94
CA SER A 264 -21.59 -6.00 20.01
C SER A 264 -20.67 -6.48 18.89
N ASP A 265 -20.77 -7.75 18.52
CA ASP A 265 -19.92 -8.36 17.50
C ASP A 265 -20.30 -7.81 16.11
N ASN A 266 -21.60 -7.63 15.87
CA ASN A 266 -22.12 -6.95 14.69
C ASN A 266 -21.73 -5.45 14.66
N GLU A 267 -21.50 -4.76 15.78
CA GLU A 267 -21.03 -3.35 15.78
C GLU A 267 -19.69 -3.22 15.04
N SER A 268 -18.72 -4.10 15.33
CA SER A 268 -17.41 -4.08 14.67
C SER A 268 -17.54 -4.30 13.16
N TRP A 269 -18.42 -5.22 12.74
CA TRP A 269 -18.72 -5.44 11.32
C TRP A 269 -19.31 -4.19 10.65
N TYR A 270 -20.32 -3.56 11.28
CA TYR A 270 -20.94 -2.35 10.75
C TYR A 270 -19.94 -1.19 10.62
N GLU A 271 -19.05 -1.01 11.60
CA GLU A 271 -17.99 0.00 11.53
C GLU A 271 -16.97 -0.34 10.43
N LEU A 272 -16.61 -1.61 10.24
CA LEU A 272 -15.70 -2.03 9.17
C LEU A 272 -16.32 -1.81 7.78
N LYS A 273 -17.59 -2.19 7.59
CA LYS A 273 -18.37 -1.88 6.38
C LYS A 273 -18.41 -0.38 6.11
N LYS A 274 -18.71 0.43 7.14
CA LYS A 274 -18.74 1.89 7.03
C LYS A 274 -17.38 2.44 6.62
N PHE A 275 -16.31 1.94 7.23
CA PHE A 275 -14.95 2.36 6.94
C PHE A 275 -14.58 2.05 5.48
N TRP A 276 -14.76 0.80 5.03
CA TRP A 276 -14.58 0.42 3.62
C TRP A 276 -15.39 1.32 2.69
N SER A 277 -16.68 1.47 2.96
CA SER A 277 -17.61 2.23 2.11
C SER A 277 -17.25 3.71 1.97
N ASN A 278 -16.59 4.31 2.97
CA ASN A 278 -16.25 5.74 2.98
C ASN A 278 -14.84 6.07 2.43
N LEU A 279 -14.02 5.06 2.14
CA LEU A 279 -12.75 5.24 1.41
C LEU A 279 -13.02 5.52 -0.07
N ASP A 280 -12.20 6.34 -0.74
CA ASP A 280 -12.37 6.58 -2.19
C ASP A 280 -11.81 5.45 -3.05
N ALA A 281 -10.80 4.75 -2.52
CA ALA A 281 -10.16 3.59 -3.12
C ALA A 281 -9.46 2.77 -2.04
N ILE A 282 -9.04 1.57 -2.41
CA ILE A 282 -8.23 0.69 -1.57
C ILE A 282 -6.79 0.68 -2.12
N GLY A 283 -5.82 0.92 -1.26
CA GLY A 283 -4.42 0.67 -1.58
C GLY A 283 -4.06 -0.78 -1.30
N ILE A 284 -3.17 -1.38 -2.09
CA ILE A 284 -2.62 -2.70 -1.79
C ILE A 284 -1.10 -2.67 -1.83
N ASP A 285 -0.47 -3.17 -0.78
CA ASP A 285 0.96 -3.45 -0.77
C ASP A 285 1.16 -4.93 -1.18
N MET A 286 1.60 -5.11 -2.43
CA MET A 286 1.62 -6.40 -3.13
C MET A 286 3.02 -7.02 -3.10
N TYR A 287 3.32 -7.76 -2.03
CA TYR A 287 4.59 -8.47 -1.85
C TYR A 287 4.41 -9.99 -1.76
N ARG A 288 3.59 -10.56 -2.65
CA ARG A 288 3.45 -12.01 -2.85
C ARG A 288 4.60 -12.58 -3.66
N SER A 289 5.13 -13.73 -3.26
CA SER A 289 6.17 -14.44 -4.01
C SER A 289 5.68 -14.93 -5.37
N PHE A 290 6.39 -14.60 -6.46
CA PHE A 290 6.07 -15.11 -7.81
C PHE A 290 6.74 -16.47 -8.08
N ALA A 291 7.65 -16.93 -7.23
CA ALA A 291 8.20 -18.29 -7.24
C ALA A 291 8.50 -18.78 -5.81
N ALA A 292 8.70 -20.09 -5.65
CA ALA A 292 9.22 -20.69 -4.42
C ALA A 292 10.71 -21.00 -4.55
N LYS A 293 11.36 -21.16 -3.40
CA LYS A 293 12.78 -21.57 -3.31
C LYS A 293 13.07 -22.92 -3.99
N SER A 294 12.08 -23.80 -4.08
CA SER A 294 12.20 -25.12 -4.69
C SER A 294 12.04 -25.10 -6.22
N ASP A 295 11.58 -23.99 -6.79
CA ASP A 295 11.31 -23.93 -8.23
C ASP A 295 12.61 -23.86 -9.03
N VAL A 296 12.66 -24.57 -10.16
CA VAL A 296 13.79 -24.48 -11.08
C VAL A 296 13.63 -23.22 -11.93
N VAL A 297 14.54 -22.25 -11.76
CA VAL A 297 14.50 -20.97 -12.46
C VAL A 297 15.09 -21.11 -13.88
N PRO A 298 14.30 -20.86 -14.95
CA PRO A 298 14.81 -20.95 -16.31
C PRO A 298 15.84 -19.85 -16.63
N ALA A 299 16.90 -20.19 -17.37
CA ALA A 299 17.88 -19.21 -17.85
C ALA A 299 17.35 -18.37 -19.04
N ASN A 300 16.37 -18.89 -19.79
CA ASN A 300 15.74 -18.16 -20.87
C ASN A 300 14.72 -17.15 -20.30
N TYR A 301 14.80 -15.90 -20.76
CA TYR A 301 13.98 -14.81 -20.25
C TYR A 301 12.47 -15.01 -20.44
N ASP A 302 12.03 -15.45 -21.62
CA ASP A 302 10.60 -15.63 -21.91
C ASP A 302 10.02 -16.79 -21.10
N GLU A 303 10.78 -17.88 -20.93
CA GLU A 303 10.38 -18.99 -20.07
C GLU A 303 10.34 -18.59 -18.58
N LEU A 304 11.26 -17.72 -18.14
CA LEU A 304 11.21 -17.14 -16.80
C LEU A 304 9.94 -16.30 -16.59
N VAL A 305 9.60 -15.41 -17.53
CA VAL A 305 8.37 -14.61 -17.45
C VAL A 305 7.14 -15.52 -17.36
N LYS A 306 7.03 -16.53 -18.22
CA LYS A 306 5.93 -17.51 -18.19
C LYS A 306 5.84 -18.23 -16.84
N MET A 307 6.97 -18.64 -16.29
CA MET A 307 7.04 -19.33 -15.00
C MET A 307 6.55 -18.44 -13.85
N LEU A 308 7.00 -17.17 -13.79
CA LEU A 308 6.55 -16.21 -12.78
C LEU A 308 5.05 -15.90 -12.91
N ARG A 309 4.54 -15.83 -14.14
CA ARG A 309 3.13 -15.57 -14.43
C ARG A 309 2.18 -16.60 -13.86
N VAL A 310 2.60 -17.85 -13.68
CA VAL A 310 1.75 -18.89 -13.07
C VAL A 310 1.22 -18.44 -11.70
N ARG A 311 2.06 -17.76 -10.91
CA ARG A 311 1.64 -17.24 -9.60
C ARG A 311 0.98 -15.88 -9.69
N SER A 312 1.54 -14.94 -10.46
CA SER A 312 0.94 -13.60 -10.56
C SER A 312 -0.44 -13.59 -11.21
N ASP A 313 -0.71 -14.47 -12.20
CA ASP A 313 -2.06 -14.65 -12.78
C ASP A 313 -3.04 -15.22 -11.73
N ARG A 314 -2.58 -16.13 -10.86
CA ARG A 314 -3.39 -16.62 -9.74
C ARG A 314 -3.74 -15.51 -8.76
N TYR A 315 -2.79 -14.62 -8.48
CA TYR A 315 -3.01 -13.50 -7.56
C TYR A 315 -3.95 -12.44 -8.15
N ALA A 316 -3.89 -12.20 -9.46
CA ALA A 316 -4.88 -11.38 -10.15
C ALA A 316 -6.29 -11.97 -10.02
N ASN A 317 -6.45 -13.28 -10.29
CA ASN A 317 -7.74 -13.96 -10.13
C ASN A 317 -8.25 -13.98 -8.68
N GLN A 318 -7.35 -14.14 -7.70
CA GLN A 318 -7.69 -14.08 -6.28
C GLN A 318 -8.25 -12.70 -5.92
N LEU A 319 -7.55 -11.63 -6.28
CA LEU A 319 -8.01 -10.27 -6.01
C LEU A 319 -9.31 -9.95 -6.75
N ASP A 320 -9.48 -10.42 -7.98
CA ASP A 320 -10.72 -10.24 -8.73
C ASP A 320 -11.91 -10.88 -8.01
N THR A 321 -11.73 -12.11 -7.53
CA THR A 321 -12.74 -12.82 -6.73
C THR A 321 -13.01 -12.09 -5.41
N THR A 322 -11.97 -11.69 -4.67
CA THR A 322 -12.10 -10.95 -3.42
C THR A 322 -12.89 -9.65 -3.60
N MET A 323 -12.56 -8.87 -4.64
CA MET A 323 -13.23 -7.61 -4.91
C MET A 323 -14.70 -7.82 -5.31
N MET A 324 -14.99 -8.83 -6.14
CA MET A 324 -16.35 -9.21 -6.50
C MET A 324 -17.18 -9.59 -5.27
N GLU A 325 -16.64 -10.42 -4.38
CA GLU A 325 -17.36 -10.87 -3.19
C GLU A 325 -17.65 -9.73 -2.21
N ILE A 326 -16.67 -8.86 -1.97
CA ILE A 326 -16.88 -7.67 -1.12
C ILE A 326 -17.90 -6.72 -1.77
N GLU A 327 -17.83 -6.51 -3.10
CA GLU A 327 -18.81 -5.70 -3.81
C GLU A 327 -20.22 -6.27 -3.66
N MET A 328 -20.39 -7.59 -3.82
CA MET A 328 -21.69 -8.25 -3.66
C MET A 328 -22.22 -8.16 -2.22
N ALA A 329 -21.34 -8.31 -1.22
CA ALA A 329 -21.73 -8.25 0.19
C ALA A 329 -22.12 -6.83 0.63
N LEU A 330 -21.44 -5.81 0.10
CA LEU A 330 -21.57 -4.43 0.57
C LEU A 330 -22.40 -3.53 -0.35
N GLU A 331 -22.64 -3.97 -1.60
CA GLU A 331 -23.21 -3.18 -2.70
C GLU A 331 -22.38 -1.91 -3.02
N VAL A 332 -21.07 -2.00 -2.81
CA VAL A 332 -20.14 -0.88 -3.01
C VAL A 332 -18.93 -1.31 -3.84
N LYS A 333 -18.85 -0.79 -5.08
CA LYS A 333 -17.65 -0.88 -5.92
C LYS A 333 -16.51 -0.04 -5.36
N LYS A 334 -15.30 -0.60 -5.36
CA LYS A 334 -14.08 0.14 -4.99
C LYS A 334 -12.98 0.03 -6.04
N PRO A 335 -12.43 1.15 -6.52
CA PRO A 335 -11.17 1.12 -7.24
C PRO A 335 -10.03 0.74 -6.29
N LEU A 336 -9.01 0.09 -6.85
CA LEU A 336 -7.86 -0.40 -6.13
C LEU A 336 -6.58 0.02 -6.84
N VAL A 337 -5.59 0.49 -6.08
CA VAL A 337 -4.27 0.88 -6.59
C VAL A 337 -3.21 0.11 -5.81
N PHE A 338 -2.25 -0.49 -6.48
CA PHE A 338 -1.10 -1.07 -5.79
C PHE A 338 -0.20 0.07 -5.29
N LYS A 339 0.03 0.17 -3.99
CA LYS A 339 0.76 1.27 -3.35
C LYS A 339 2.22 0.96 -3.12
N GLU A 340 2.51 -0.31 -2.95
CA GLU A 340 3.83 -0.86 -3.08
C GLU A 340 3.82 -2.15 -3.91
N LEU A 341 4.80 -2.22 -4.81
CA LEU A 341 5.24 -3.43 -5.48
C LEU A 341 6.65 -3.17 -5.97
N GLY A 342 7.58 -4.05 -5.66
CA GLY A 342 8.97 -3.89 -6.02
C GLY A 342 9.70 -5.22 -6.06
N PHE A 343 10.69 -5.29 -6.93
CA PHE A 343 11.62 -6.42 -6.97
C PHE A 343 13.04 -5.85 -6.95
N ARG A 344 13.88 -6.39 -6.09
CA ARG A 344 15.31 -6.12 -6.14
C ARG A 344 15.92 -6.63 -7.45
N SER A 345 16.97 -6.00 -7.93
CA SER A 345 17.81 -6.52 -9.03
C SER A 345 18.83 -7.53 -8.53
N SER A 346 18.36 -8.52 -7.78
CA SER A 346 19.15 -9.66 -7.31
C SER A 346 18.61 -10.97 -7.86
N GLU A 347 19.48 -11.97 -7.94
CA GLU A 347 19.11 -13.35 -8.28
C GLU A 347 17.91 -13.80 -7.43
N GLY A 348 16.88 -14.33 -8.09
CA GLY A 348 15.68 -14.86 -7.44
C GLY A 348 14.86 -13.88 -6.58
N SER A 349 14.98 -12.55 -6.79
CA SER A 349 14.29 -11.54 -5.97
C SER A 349 12.76 -11.70 -5.87
N PHE A 350 12.15 -12.32 -6.88
CA PHE A 350 10.73 -12.67 -6.91
C PHE A 350 10.31 -13.78 -5.93
N VAL A 351 11.25 -14.44 -5.24
CA VAL A 351 10.96 -15.44 -4.20
C VAL A 351 10.61 -14.80 -2.86
N ASN A 352 11.26 -13.69 -2.49
CA ASN A 352 10.92 -12.90 -1.29
C ASN A 352 10.94 -11.40 -1.66
N PRO A 353 9.90 -10.91 -2.36
CA PRO A 353 9.96 -9.58 -2.97
C PRO A 353 10.00 -8.44 -1.93
N PHE A 354 9.54 -8.67 -0.70
CA PHE A 354 9.61 -7.71 0.41
C PHE A 354 11.01 -7.60 1.04
N ALA A 355 11.94 -8.50 0.75
CA ALA A 355 13.18 -8.61 1.50
C ALA A 355 14.19 -7.53 1.09
N TYR A 356 14.57 -6.68 2.06
CA TYR A 356 15.65 -5.69 1.89
C TYR A 356 17.03 -6.33 1.80
N ASP A 357 17.20 -7.50 2.44
CA ASP A 357 18.41 -8.32 2.37
C ASP A 357 18.12 -9.59 1.57
N SER A 358 19.03 -9.96 0.66
CA SER A 358 18.93 -11.19 -0.13
C SER A 358 20.06 -12.09 0.32
N PRO A 359 19.80 -13.38 0.61
CA PRO A 359 20.88 -14.33 0.89
C PRO A 359 21.80 -14.54 -0.34
N VAL A 360 21.34 -14.12 -1.53
CA VAL A 360 22.14 -14.09 -2.76
C VAL A 360 22.27 -12.63 -3.20
N GLU A 361 23.44 -12.03 -2.96
CA GLU A 361 23.74 -10.63 -3.31
C GLU A 361 24.07 -10.41 -4.79
N GLN A 362 24.08 -11.48 -5.59
CA GLN A 362 24.42 -11.38 -7.01
C GLN A 362 23.38 -10.52 -7.75
N VAL A 363 23.86 -9.45 -8.36
CA VAL A 363 23.03 -8.56 -9.18
C VAL A 363 22.50 -9.33 -10.39
N ASN A 364 21.18 -9.29 -10.59
CA ASN A 364 20.52 -9.86 -11.76
C ASN A 364 19.39 -8.93 -12.22
N VAL A 365 19.70 -8.11 -13.22
CA VAL A 365 18.75 -7.17 -13.85
C VAL A 365 17.66 -7.90 -14.64
N ALA A 366 17.98 -9.05 -15.24
CA ALA A 366 17.00 -9.81 -16.02
C ALA A 366 15.89 -10.38 -15.13
N HIS A 367 16.20 -10.81 -13.90
CA HIS A 367 15.20 -11.31 -12.97
C HIS A 367 14.25 -10.21 -12.49
N GLN A 368 14.79 -9.02 -12.18
CA GLN A 368 13.95 -7.86 -11.87
C GLN A 368 13.05 -7.51 -13.06
N ALA A 369 13.61 -7.41 -14.27
CA ALA A 369 12.85 -7.12 -15.47
C ALA A 369 11.75 -8.17 -15.74
N ALA A 370 12.06 -9.46 -15.58
CA ALA A 370 11.09 -10.54 -15.77
C ALA A 370 9.94 -10.49 -14.76
N ALA A 371 10.24 -10.17 -13.50
CA ALA A 371 9.22 -10.03 -12.45
C ALA A 371 8.29 -8.84 -12.71
N TYR A 372 8.83 -7.69 -13.14
CA TYR A 372 8.01 -6.56 -13.61
C TYR A 372 7.16 -6.94 -14.82
N GLN A 373 7.73 -7.62 -15.82
CA GLN A 373 6.97 -8.04 -17.00
C GLN A 373 5.84 -9.01 -16.65
N ALA A 374 6.09 -9.98 -15.78
CA ALA A 374 5.06 -10.90 -15.30
C ALA A 374 3.93 -10.16 -14.58
N PHE A 375 4.26 -9.20 -13.70
CA PHE A 375 3.26 -8.35 -13.05
C PHE A 375 2.42 -7.57 -14.07
N PHE A 376 3.05 -6.91 -15.04
CA PHE A 376 2.33 -6.14 -16.05
C PHE A 376 1.40 -7.04 -16.88
N GLU A 377 1.87 -8.20 -17.33
CA GLU A 377 1.05 -9.14 -18.09
C GLU A 377 -0.14 -9.69 -17.28
N SER A 378 0.03 -9.88 -15.97
CA SER A 378 -1.03 -10.38 -15.08
C SER A 378 -2.04 -9.31 -14.65
N PHE A 379 -1.65 -8.05 -14.48
CA PHE A 379 -2.55 -7.04 -13.89
C PHE A 379 -2.94 -5.94 -14.87
N PHE A 380 -2.02 -5.45 -15.69
CA PHE A 380 -2.31 -4.38 -16.64
C PHE A 380 -3.09 -4.90 -17.85
N ASN A 381 -2.76 -6.09 -18.34
CA ASN A 381 -3.35 -6.60 -19.59
C ASN A 381 -4.66 -7.37 -19.40
N GLN A 382 -5.03 -7.72 -18.16
CA GLN A 382 -6.25 -8.51 -17.90
C GLN A 382 -7.55 -7.71 -17.97
N GLY A 383 -7.50 -6.37 -17.99
CA GLY A 383 -8.69 -5.52 -18.10
C GLY A 383 -9.56 -5.49 -16.84
N LEU A 384 -8.94 -5.69 -15.67
CA LEU A 384 -9.61 -5.70 -14.35
C LEU A 384 -10.22 -4.31 -14.05
N GLU A 385 -11.56 -4.21 -13.98
CA GLU A 385 -12.28 -2.92 -13.84
C GLU A 385 -11.85 -2.15 -12.57
N TRP A 386 -11.65 -2.88 -11.48
CA TRP A 386 -11.23 -2.34 -10.19
C TRP A 386 -9.77 -1.87 -10.18
N PHE A 387 -8.91 -2.39 -11.06
CA PHE A 387 -7.49 -2.08 -11.04
C PHE A 387 -7.20 -0.72 -11.67
N LYS A 388 -6.69 0.21 -10.84
CA LYS A 388 -6.36 1.59 -11.22
C LYS A 388 -4.88 1.89 -11.14
N GLY A 389 -4.04 0.87 -11.29
CA GLY A 389 -2.61 1.02 -11.50
C GLY A 389 -1.77 0.79 -10.23
N VAL A 390 -0.54 1.32 -10.25
CA VAL A 390 0.52 0.97 -9.30
C VAL A 390 1.43 2.15 -8.99
N ALA A 391 1.96 2.21 -7.76
CA ALA A 391 3.13 2.98 -7.37
C ALA A 391 4.26 2.01 -6.97
N PHE A 392 5.31 1.91 -7.79
CA PHE A 392 6.39 0.97 -7.52
C PHE A 392 7.28 1.42 -6.35
N TRP A 393 7.74 0.45 -5.58
CA TRP A 393 8.81 0.62 -4.60
C TRP A 393 10.15 0.26 -5.26
N ASP A 394 11.13 1.16 -5.35
CA ASP A 394 11.09 2.60 -5.10
C ASP A 394 12.08 3.33 -6.03
N ILE A 395 12.03 4.66 -6.04
CA ILE A 395 13.14 5.49 -6.52
C ILE A 395 13.66 6.28 -5.33
N GLY A 396 14.79 5.84 -4.79
CA GLY A 396 15.51 6.54 -3.74
C GLY A 396 16.11 7.86 -4.23
N ILE A 397 16.09 8.88 -3.39
CA ILE A 397 16.66 10.20 -3.74
C ILE A 397 18.18 10.26 -3.59
N ASN A 398 18.80 9.26 -2.95
CA ASN A 398 20.26 9.17 -2.89
C ASN A 398 20.81 8.78 -4.28
N PRO A 399 21.59 9.65 -4.96
CA PRO A 399 22.05 9.42 -6.33
C PRO A 399 23.04 8.25 -6.47
N THR A 400 23.53 7.68 -5.37
CA THR A 400 24.41 6.51 -5.39
C THR A 400 23.64 5.18 -5.47
N ARG A 401 22.33 5.18 -5.18
CA ARG A 401 21.48 3.98 -5.20
C ARG A 401 20.80 3.83 -6.55
N GLN A 402 21.57 3.53 -7.58
CA GLN A 402 21.12 3.30 -8.95
C GLN A 402 22.24 2.69 -9.81
N GLY A 403 21.91 2.25 -11.02
CA GLY A 403 22.86 1.75 -12.00
C GLY A 403 22.89 0.23 -12.12
N PRO A 404 23.72 -0.30 -13.04
CA PRO A 404 23.71 -1.71 -13.40
C PRO A 404 24.25 -2.65 -12.32
N ASN A 405 24.99 -2.12 -11.34
CA ASN A 405 25.57 -2.88 -10.23
C ASN A 405 24.81 -2.67 -8.91
N ASP A 406 23.79 -1.81 -8.89
CA ASP A 406 22.92 -1.66 -7.74
C ASP A 406 22.00 -2.89 -7.66
N SER A 407 21.96 -3.56 -6.49
CA SER A 407 21.10 -4.71 -6.22
C SER A 407 19.78 -4.31 -5.53
N GLY A 408 19.50 -3.01 -5.40
CA GLY A 408 18.31 -2.47 -4.75
C GLY A 408 17.06 -2.56 -5.63
N PHE A 409 15.97 -1.99 -5.12
CA PHE A 409 14.66 -1.98 -5.77
C PHE A 409 14.55 -1.06 -6.98
N THR A 410 15.32 0.02 -7.01
CA THR A 410 15.25 1.02 -8.08
C THR A 410 15.39 0.39 -9.47
N PRO A 411 14.60 0.81 -10.47
CA PRO A 411 14.84 0.44 -11.87
C PRO A 411 15.89 1.32 -12.54
N LEU A 412 16.32 2.42 -11.92
CA LEU A 412 17.15 3.43 -12.59
C LEU A 412 18.53 2.89 -12.96
N GLY A 413 18.92 3.13 -14.21
CA GLY A 413 20.20 2.67 -14.75
C GLY A 413 20.25 1.17 -15.06
N LYS A 414 19.12 0.46 -14.96
CA LYS A 414 18.97 -0.98 -15.26
C LYS A 414 18.20 -1.11 -16.56
N LYS A 415 18.94 -1.06 -17.69
CA LYS A 415 18.37 -0.89 -19.05
C LYS A 415 17.18 -1.79 -19.35
N GLN A 416 17.29 -3.09 -19.11
CA GLN A 416 16.22 -4.05 -19.40
C GLN A 416 14.97 -3.79 -18.53
N THR A 417 15.14 -3.50 -17.24
CA THR A 417 14.03 -3.15 -16.34
C THR A 417 13.36 -1.85 -16.78
N GLU A 418 14.14 -0.81 -17.11
CA GLU A 418 13.59 0.46 -17.61
C GLU A 418 12.80 0.27 -18.91
N GLU A 419 13.27 -0.57 -19.83
CA GLU A 419 12.59 -0.85 -21.10
C GLU A 419 11.24 -1.54 -20.87
N VAL A 420 11.18 -2.53 -19.96
CA VAL A 420 9.91 -3.17 -19.56
C VAL A 420 8.96 -2.14 -18.96
N ILE A 421 9.39 -1.35 -17.98
CA ILE A 421 8.52 -0.36 -17.33
C ILE A 421 8.03 0.66 -18.36
N LYS A 422 8.91 1.22 -19.19
CA LYS A 422 8.54 2.19 -20.23
C LYS A 422 7.56 1.62 -21.22
N LYS A 423 7.73 0.36 -21.64
CA LYS A 423 6.80 -0.32 -22.56
C LYS A 423 5.37 -0.22 -22.04
N TYR A 424 5.15 -0.49 -20.75
CA TYR A 424 3.80 -0.49 -20.17
C TYR A 424 3.35 0.89 -19.68
N PHE A 425 4.26 1.73 -19.19
CA PHE A 425 3.91 3.06 -18.69
C PHE A 425 3.71 4.09 -19.82
N LEU A 426 4.37 3.94 -20.97
CA LEU A 426 4.23 4.83 -22.12
C LEU A 426 3.23 4.32 -23.16
N ALA A 427 2.96 3.01 -23.21
CA ALA A 427 1.77 2.52 -23.89
C ALA A 427 0.54 3.07 -23.12
N ASN A 428 -0.34 3.77 -23.85
CA ASN A 428 -1.45 4.53 -23.27
C ASN A 428 -2.48 3.64 -22.54
N PRO A 429 -3.24 4.23 -21.59
CA PRO A 429 -4.11 3.52 -20.66
C PRO A 429 -5.25 2.72 -21.32
#